data_AF-A0A950C8H0-F1
#
_entry.id   AF-A0A950C8H0-F1
#
_cell.length_a   1.000
_cell.length_b   1.000
_cell.length_c   1.000
_cell.angle_alpha   90.00
_cell.angle_beta   90.00
_cell.angle_gamma   90.00
#
_symmetry.space_group_name_H-M   'P 1'
#
loop_
_entity.id
_entity.type
_entity.pdbx_description
1 polymer ?
#
loop_
_entity_poly.entity_id
_entity_poly.type
_entity_poly.pdbx_seq_one_letter_code
_entity_poly.pdbx_strand_id
1 'polypeptide(L)'
;MRRASAMIAAGTERRRQLVTAGIGTALVVVMGAVLLMGFRLATHMRADIAGLQAASRLQNYPVEIARQLGALRDRLEVHAYAGQALVDLQSTVKRFDQDLRELGGSVDSPQLQRALTLWHEYTPVIEPVVAFTGQPYLDSDTSGSTLSREGRQHYAEVKRAQLFAGDNARPLHTQLVALASTLQQSTSNAAARLRLLLLAGVLAALVLAGAAGYFQLTRSRHERAAREAQEQTRDILRTVREGFFLLDADYRIGAVWSDALTRMFGREDFAGLSFEELLKDLVPAATLATATKYIKLLWGDRAHENLMKTINPLGQLEVSMDNGHGGKEQRYLQFDFHRVTGPEGIRHVLCAVGDITSSVLLARELQDSQENANAQLDMMLGMMHIDPLQLTMFLDSAEAGLKLVNTILREPARADAEFRKKLAGLFRELHTIKGEASALNLPSIASRVHTLEDMVSECKKKPELSGNDFLPLVLKLDDLLAHLRGVREIASRLSTLRESASAPAGAPPAPAGGARGVDELAPALQAMAERLARDHAKHFRLKLAGLGEVPAPYAAAVKDCIIQMLRNSAVHGIETPEARRALSKQDPGVVRVEFRKSADGFELVFEDDGAGISPEALRAAAV
;
A
#
# COMPACT_ATOMS: atom_id res chain seq x y z
N MET A 1 18.44 -0.63 -17.98
CA MET A 1 18.72 0.28 -16.83
C MET A 1 19.10 -0.40 -15.51
N ARG A 2 18.63 -1.63 -15.17
CA ARG A 2 19.06 -2.37 -13.95
C ARG A 2 20.58 -2.51 -13.78
N ARG A 3 21.33 -2.68 -14.89
CA ARG A 3 22.81 -2.72 -14.87
C ARG A 3 23.46 -1.37 -14.50
N ALA A 4 22.85 -0.24 -14.85
CA ALA A 4 23.41 1.09 -14.58
C ALA A 4 23.19 1.52 -13.13
N SER A 5 22.00 1.32 -12.56
CA SER A 5 21.74 1.59 -11.13
C SER A 5 22.47 0.62 -10.21
N ALA A 6 22.60 -0.66 -10.59
CA ALA A 6 23.45 -1.62 -9.87
C ALA A 6 24.94 -1.27 -9.99
N MET A 7 25.42 -0.75 -11.13
CA MET A 7 26.79 -0.25 -11.28
C MET A 7 27.07 0.99 -10.43
N ILE A 8 26.11 1.91 -10.27
CA ILE A 8 26.28 3.12 -9.45
C ILE A 8 26.28 2.79 -7.95
N ALA A 9 25.41 1.87 -7.52
CA ALA A 9 25.39 1.35 -6.15
C ALA A 9 26.65 0.53 -5.82
N ALA A 10 27.06 -0.38 -6.72
CA ALA A 10 28.31 -1.13 -6.57
C ALA A 10 29.54 -0.22 -6.65
N GLY A 11 29.51 0.84 -7.46
CA GLY A 11 30.58 1.83 -7.59
C GLY A 11 30.74 2.70 -6.35
N THR A 12 29.65 3.07 -5.68
CA THR A 12 29.69 3.78 -4.40
C THR A 12 30.18 2.88 -3.27
N GLU A 13 29.78 1.61 -3.24
CA GLU A 13 30.25 0.64 -2.26
C GLU A 13 31.75 0.28 -2.45
N ARG A 14 32.20 0.11 -3.70
CA ARG A 14 33.64 -0.03 -4.02
C ARG A 14 34.45 1.19 -3.62
N ARG A 15 33.96 2.40 -3.92
CA ARG A 15 34.64 3.64 -3.54
C ARG A 15 34.75 3.78 -2.01
N ARG A 16 33.76 3.29 -1.25
CA ARG A 16 33.74 3.28 0.22
C ARG A 16 34.69 2.24 0.83
N GLN A 17 34.77 1.03 0.25
CA GLN A 17 35.77 0.03 0.63
C GLN A 17 37.20 0.50 0.31
N LEU A 18 37.38 1.19 -0.82
CA LEU A 18 38.67 1.78 -1.19
C LEU A 18 39.13 2.88 -0.23
N VAL A 19 38.22 3.69 0.32
CA VAL A 19 38.58 4.73 1.30
C VAL A 19 39.00 4.13 2.64
N THR A 20 38.25 3.14 3.15
CA THR A 20 38.59 2.47 4.41
C THR A 20 39.86 1.62 4.30
N ALA A 21 40.03 0.89 3.20
CA ALA A 21 41.28 0.20 2.87
C ALA A 21 42.44 1.18 2.65
N GLY A 22 42.17 2.34 2.06
CA GLY A 22 43.15 3.41 1.84
C GLY A 22 43.69 4.00 3.15
N ILE A 23 42.82 4.26 4.13
CA ILE A 23 43.24 4.75 5.46
C ILE A 23 44.08 3.68 6.19
N GLY A 24 43.67 2.41 6.13
CA GLY A 24 44.44 1.31 6.72
C GLY A 24 45.83 1.15 6.08
N THR A 25 45.90 1.23 4.75
CA THR A 25 47.16 1.15 4.00
C THR A 25 48.07 2.35 4.32
N ALA A 26 47.51 3.55 4.40
CA ALA A 26 48.25 4.76 4.77
C ALA A 26 48.86 4.64 6.19
N LEU A 27 48.10 4.10 7.14
CA LEU A 27 48.60 3.87 8.50
C LEU A 27 49.79 2.91 8.52
N VAL A 28 49.71 1.80 7.78
CA VAL A 28 50.80 0.81 7.68
C VAL A 28 52.05 1.44 7.05
N VAL A 29 51.90 2.22 5.99
CA VAL A 29 53.03 2.90 5.33
C VAL A 29 53.69 3.92 6.27
N VAL A 30 52.90 4.77 6.94
CA VAL A 30 53.42 5.77 7.87
C VAL A 30 54.13 5.10 9.05
N MET A 31 53.52 4.08 9.66
CA MET A 31 54.13 3.36 10.78
C MET A 31 55.39 2.61 10.36
N GLY A 32 55.37 1.98 9.18
CA GLY A 32 56.53 1.32 8.60
C GLY A 32 57.71 2.28 8.40
N ALA A 33 57.46 3.47 7.85
CA ALA A 33 58.48 4.50 7.66
C ALA A 33 59.08 4.98 9.00
N VAL A 34 58.25 5.21 10.01
CA VAL A 34 58.70 5.62 11.35
C VAL A 34 59.54 4.53 12.00
N LEU A 35 59.12 3.27 11.92
CA LEU A 35 59.85 2.13 12.50
C LEU A 35 61.20 1.90 11.80
N LEU A 36 61.24 1.94 10.47
CA LEU A 36 62.48 1.80 9.70
C LEU A 36 63.49 2.91 10.04
N MET A 37 63.02 4.16 10.12
CA MET A 37 63.89 5.30 10.44
C MET A 37 64.33 5.26 11.91
N GLY A 38 63.44 4.88 12.82
CA GLY A 38 63.74 4.69 14.24
C GLY A 38 64.77 3.56 14.46
N PHE A 39 64.64 2.45 13.74
CA PHE A 39 65.59 1.34 13.80
C PHE A 39 66.99 1.77 13.36
N ARG A 40 67.11 2.50 12.25
CA ARG A 40 68.41 3.05 11.79
C ARG A 40 69.03 3.98 12.83
N LEU A 41 68.24 4.88 13.42
CA LEU A 41 68.73 5.78 14.47
C LEU A 41 69.20 5.02 15.71
N ALA A 42 68.45 4.00 16.14
CA ALA A 42 68.82 3.16 17.26
C ALA A 42 70.12 2.37 17.01
N THR A 43 70.32 1.86 15.79
CA THR A 43 71.58 1.18 15.43
C THR A 43 72.78 2.13 15.46
N HIS A 44 72.63 3.37 14.97
CA HIS A 44 73.68 4.38 15.07
C HIS A 44 73.97 4.78 16.52
N MET A 45 72.94 4.99 17.34
CA MET A 45 73.10 5.30 18.76
C MET A 45 73.88 4.21 19.50
N ARG A 46 73.62 2.93 19.20
CA ARG A 46 74.35 1.82 19.83
C ARG A 46 75.85 1.87 19.53
N ALA A 47 76.22 2.17 18.29
CA ALA A 47 77.62 2.32 17.89
C ALA A 47 78.28 3.54 18.59
N ASP A 48 77.60 4.70 18.59
CA ASP A 48 78.12 5.91 19.23
C ASP A 48 78.25 5.75 20.76
N ILE A 49 77.35 5.01 21.42
CA ILE A 49 77.43 4.73 22.87
C ILE A 49 78.63 3.83 23.18
N ALA A 50 78.87 2.79 22.38
CA ALA A 50 80.04 1.93 22.55
C ALA A 50 81.34 2.72 22.35
N GLY A 51 81.38 3.57 21.32
CA GLY A 51 82.49 4.50 21.07
C GLY A 51 82.70 5.50 22.22
N LEU A 52 81.60 6.03 22.80
CA LEU A 52 81.66 6.94 23.94
C LEU A 52 82.24 6.28 25.20
N GLN A 53 81.84 5.04 25.50
CA GLN A 53 82.40 4.28 26.62
C GLN A 53 83.89 3.99 26.44
N ALA A 54 84.32 3.64 25.22
CA ALA A 54 85.73 3.48 24.88
C ALA A 54 86.51 4.81 25.00
N ALA A 55 86.01 5.89 24.40
CA ALA A 55 86.63 7.22 24.48
C ALA A 55 86.76 7.73 25.92
N SER A 56 85.74 7.51 26.77
CA SER A 56 85.77 7.90 28.19
C SER A 56 86.83 7.12 28.98
N ARG A 57 87.01 5.82 28.71
CA ARG A 57 88.09 5.03 29.30
C ARG A 57 89.46 5.54 28.85
N LEU A 58 89.62 5.83 27.55
CA LEU A 58 90.86 6.30 26.94
C LEU A 58 91.39 7.60 27.57
N GLN A 59 90.50 8.51 28.02
CA GLN A 59 90.89 9.82 28.57
C GLN A 59 91.88 9.75 29.74
N ASN A 60 91.80 8.73 30.58
CA ASN A 60 92.59 8.67 31.81
C ASN A 60 93.99 8.09 31.59
N TYR A 61 94.19 7.29 30.53
CA TYR A 61 95.45 6.58 30.29
C TYR A 61 96.65 7.51 30.07
N PRO A 62 96.59 8.62 29.29
CA PRO A 62 97.77 9.48 29.09
C PRO A 62 98.36 10.03 30.39
N VAL A 63 97.49 10.45 31.32
CA VAL A 63 97.90 10.96 32.64
C VAL A 63 98.41 9.83 33.52
N GLU A 64 97.77 8.66 33.47
CA GLU A 64 98.17 7.48 34.23
C GLU A 64 99.53 6.93 33.77
N ILE A 65 99.78 6.88 32.46
CA ILE A 65 101.08 6.50 31.87
C ILE A 65 102.17 7.48 32.33
N ALA A 66 101.92 8.79 32.28
CA ALA A 66 102.87 9.79 32.76
C ALA A 66 103.18 9.62 34.26
N ARG A 67 102.16 9.33 35.07
CA ARG A 67 102.29 9.07 36.52
C ARG A 67 103.09 7.79 36.81
N GLN A 68 102.80 6.71 36.09
CA GLN A 68 103.50 5.42 36.24
C GLN A 68 104.97 5.52 35.79
N LEU A 69 105.25 6.28 34.72
CA LEU A 69 106.63 6.59 34.30
C LEU A 69 107.39 7.38 35.37
N GLY A 70 106.75 8.36 36.03
CA GLY A 70 107.33 9.07 37.17
C GLY A 70 107.62 8.15 38.35
N ALA A 71 106.67 7.29 38.72
CA ALA A 71 106.86 6.32 39.80
C ALA A 71 107.97 5.30 39.48
N LEU A 72 108.09 4.86 38.23
CA LEU A 72 109.15 3.97 37.78
C LEU A 72 110.52 4.65 37.85
N ARG A 73 110.61 5.92 37.40
CA ARG A 73 111.82 6.75 37.52
C ARG A 73 112.27 6.86 38.98
N ASP A 74 111.36 7.25 39.87
CA ASP A 74 111.68 7.49 41.28
C ASP A 74 112.17 6.22 41.97
N ARG A 75 111.59 5.06 41.62
CA ARG A 75 112.05 3.77 42.13
C ARG A 75 113.43 3.39 41.62
N LEU A 76 113.73 3.65 40.35
CA LEU A 76 115.05 3.41 39.78
C LEU A 76 116.12 4.33 40.38
N GLU A 77 115.76 5.58 40.69
CA GLU A 77 116.63 6.58 41.32
C GLU A 77 117.01 6.20 42.76
N VAL A 78 116.05 5.68 43.54
CA VAL A 78 116.27 5.23 44.94
C VAL A 78 116.72 3.76 45.02
N HIS A 79 116.96 3.12 43.87
CA HIS A 79 117.36 1.71 43.76
C HIS A 79 116.37 0.72 44.40
N ALA A 80 115.08 1.06 44.41
CA ALA A 80 114.00 0.24 44.92
C ALA A 80 113.50 -0.77 43.87
N TYR A 81 112.75 -1.79 44.30
CA TYR A 81 112.17 -2.78 43.39
C TYR A 81 111.22 -2.15 42.35
N ALA A 82 111.67 -2.15 41.09
CA ALA A 82 110.98 -1.52 39.95
C ALA A 82 110.09 -2.49 39.15
N GLY A 83 110.23 -3.81 39.35
CA GLY A 83 109.57 -4.83 38.52
C GLY A 83 108.05 -4.69 38.46
N GLN A 84 107.38 -4.47 39.60
CA GLN A 84 105.93 -4.31 39.63
C GLN A 84 105.47 -3.03 38.89
N ALA A 85 106.20 -1.91 39.05
CA ALA A 85 105.85 -0.66 38.38
C ALA A 85 106.00 -0.76 36.85
N LEU A 86 106.99 -1.52 36.38
CA LEU A 86 107.17 -1.81 34.96
C LEU A 86 106.04 -2.68 34.41
N VAL A 87 105.62 -3.73 35.13
CA VAL A 87 104.50 -4.59 34.74
C VAL A 87 103.18 -3.80 34.69
N ASP A 88 102.94 -2.95 35.69
CA ASP A 88 101.76 -2.09 35.73
C ASP A 88 101.74 -1.13 34.52
N LEU A 89 102.89 -0.51 34.20
CA LEU A 89 103.05 0.34 33.01
C LEU A 89 102.84 -0.42 31.70
N GLN A 90 103.45 -1.59 31.55
CA GLN A 90 103.26 -2.47 30.38
C GLN A 90 101.78 -2.80 30.18
N SER A 91 101.07 -3.14 31.26
CA SER A 91 99.65 -3.47 31.21
C SER A 91 98.79 -2.27 30.80
N THR A 92 99.10 -1.08 31.30
CA THR A 92 98.40 0.18 31.01
C THR A 92 98.59 0.60 29.55
N VAL A 93 99.83 0.58 29.06
CA VAL A 93 100.16 0.91 27.67
C VAL A 93 99.51 -0.09 26.69
N LYS A 94 99.57 -1.39 26.99
CA LYS A 94 98.94 -2.43 26.16
C LYS A 94 97.42 -2.25 26.09
N ARG A 95 96.76 -1.95 27.21
CA ARG A 95 95.31 -1.70 27.25
C ARG A 95 94.92 -0.43 26.49
N PHE A 96 95.69 0.65 26.67
CA PHE A 96 95.46 1.89 25.93
C PHE A 96 95.54 1.68 24.41
N ASP A 97 96.59 0.99 23.95
CA ASP A 97 96.80 0.72 22.54
C ASP A 97 95.72 -0.20 21.94
N GLN A 98 95.25 -1.19 22.71
CA GLN A 98 94.11 -2.03 22.31
C GLN A 98 92.82 -1.21 22.22
N ASP A 99 92.45 -0.49 23.28
CA ASP A 99 91.22 0.31 23.34
C ASP A 99 91.21 1.39 22.22
N LEU A 100 92.37 1.97 21.90
CA LEU A 100 92.51 2.98 20.85
C LEU A 100 92.36 2.39 19.45
N ARG A 101 92.90 1.18 19.20
CA ARG A 101 92.73 0.45 17.93
C ARG A 101 91.29 -0.02 17.71
N GLU A 102 90.63 -0.53 18.76
CA GLU A 102 89.21 -0.91 18.71
C GLU A 102 88.31 0.30 18.35
N LEU A 103 88.64 1.48 18.88
CA LEU A 103 87.92 2.71 18.56
C LEU A 103 88.20 3.20 17.12
N GLY A 104 89.45 3.09 16.64
CA GLY A 104 89.85 3.46 15.29
C GLY A 104 89.15 2.70 14.16
N GLY A 105 88.64 1.50 14.44
CA GLY A 105 87.85 0.71 13.48
C GLY A 105 86.35 1.04 13.45
N SER A 106 85.83 1.78 14.43
CA SER A 106 84.39 1.97 14.63
C SER A 106 83.92 3.42 14.56
N VAL A 107 84.81 4.39 14.82
CA VAL A 107 84.48 5.82 14.86
C VAL A 107 85.40 6.58 13.93
N ASP A 108 84.84 7.26 12.93
CA ASP A 108 85.60 8.19 12.10
C ASP A 108 85.42 9.62 12.62
N SER A 109 86.48 10.16 13.24
CA SER A 109 86.44 11.48 13.87
C SER A 109 87.79 12.18 13.71
N PRO A 110 87.81 13.49 13.39
CA PRO A 110 89.06 14.25 13.28
C PRO A 110 89.80 14.34 14.63
N GLN A 111 89.08 14.28 15.76
CA GLN A 111 89.67 14.22 17.10
C GLN A 111 90.39 12.88 17.33
N LEU A 112 89.78 11.76 16.89
CA LEU A 112 90.40 10.44 16.98
C LEU A 112 91.65 10.34 16.09
N GLN A 113 91.60 10.86 14.87
CA GLN A 113 92.76 10.89 13.97
C GLN A 113 93.93 11.66 14.60
N ARG A 114 93.66 12.82 15.22
CA ARG A 114 94.69 13.58 15.96
C ARG A 114 95.23 12.83 17.17
N ALA A 115 94.37 12.13 17.93
CA ALA A 115 94.80 11.31 19.06
C ALA A 115 95.69 10.12 18.60
N LEU A 116 95.36 9.49 17.48
CA LEU A 116 96.17 8.43 16.85
C LEU A 116 97.54 8.96 16.41
N THR A 117 97.60 10.14 15.79
CA THR A 117 98.88 10.78 15.42
C THR A 117 99.74 11.05 16.65
N LEU A 118 99.16 11.65 17.71
CA LEU A 118 99.88 11.92 18.96
C LEU A 118 100.37 10.64 19.65
N TRP A 119 99.58 9.56 19.60
CA TRP A 119 100.01 8.26 20.15
C TRP A 119 101.12 7.60 19.31
N HIS A 120 101.08 7.77 17.99
CA HIS A 120 102.13 7.30 17.09
C HIS A 120 103.48 7.96 17.41
N GLU A 121 103.47 9.25 17.76
CA GLU A 121 104.67 9.97 18.26
C GLU A 121 105.12 9.48 19.64
N TYR A 122 104.20 8.99 20.47
CA TYR A 122 104.44 8.47 21.82
C TYR A 122 105.10 7.09 21.83
N THR A 123 104.73 6.25 20.86
CA THR A 123 105.18 4.85 20.72
C THR A 123 106.71 4.69 20.72
N PRO A 124 107.51 5.39 19.88
CA PRO A 124 108.96 5.19 19.83
C PRO A 124 109.69 5.63 21.10
N VAL A 125 109.05 6.45 21.95
CA VAL A 125 109.64 6.92 23.21
C VAL A 125 109.35 5.95 24.37
N ILE A 126 108.19 5.30 24.34
CA ILE A 126 107.75 4.37 25.40
C ILE A 126 108.20 2.93 25.14
N GLU A 127 108.31 2.50 23.88
CA GLU A 127 108.65 1.12 23.53
C GLU A 127 109.94 0.61 24.19
N PRO A 128 111.07 1.37 24.23
CA PRO A 128 112.29 0.91 24.89
C PRO A 128 112.12 0.68 26.40
N VAL A 129 111.25 1.48 27.04
CA VAL A 129 110.92 1.35 28.47
C VAL A 129 110.08 0.10 28.70
N VAL A 130 109.03 -0.10 27.91
CA VAL A 130 108.07 -1.20 28.07
C VAL A 130 108.68 -2.54 27.65
N ALA A 131 109.60 -2.56 26.69
CA ALA A 131 110.27 -3.77 26.21
C ALA A 131 111.45 -4.25 27.07
N PHE A 132 111.79 -3.53 28.15
CA PHE A 132 112.92 -3.88 29.01
C PHE A 132 112.68 -5.23 29.73
N THR A 133 113.62 -6.17 29.54
CA THR A 133 113.61 -7.51 30.14
C THR A 133 114.88 -7.84 30.93
N GLY A 134 115.80 -6.88 31.03
CA GLY A 134 117.09 -7.04 31.70
C GLY A 134 117.02 -6.91 33.23
N GLN A 135 118.16 -7.07 33.89
CA GLN A 135 118.29 -6.83 35.33
C GLN A 135 118.77 -5.39 35.60
N PRO A 136 117.94 -4.54 36.23
CA PRO A 136 118.28 -3.12 36.42
C PRO A 136 119.38 -2.91 37.46
N TYR A 137 119.52 -3.84 38.41
CA TYR A 137 120.46 -3.74 39.52
C TYR A 137 121.50 -4.87 39.50
N LEU A 138 122.71 -4.54 39.95
CA LEU A 138 123.76 -5.47 40.33
C LEU A 138 123.96 -5.33 41.84
N ASP A 139 123.74 -6.42 42.56
CA ASP A 139 123.97 -6.46 44.01
C ASP A 139 125.43 -6.83 44.28
N SER A 140 126.10 -6.05 45.13
CA SER A 140 127.47 -6.28 45.59
C SER A 140 127.51 -6.30 47.11
N ASP A 141 128.18 -7.30 47.68
CA ASP A 141 128.30 -7.52 49.14
C ASP A 141 128.91 -6.32 49.89
N THR A 142 129.63 -5.43 49.20
CA THR A 142 130.37 -4.30 49.81
C THR A 142 129.81 -2.91 49.47
N SER A 143 128.98 -2.79 48.44
CA SER A 143 128.57 -1.49 47.86
C SER A 143 127.05 -1.30 47.75
N GLY A 144 126.25 -2.29 48.18
CA GLY A 144 124.80 -2.28 48.01
C GLY A 144 124.37 -2.46 46.55
N SER A 145 123.09 -2.22 46.26
CA SER A 145 122.51 -2.34 44.92
C SER A 145 122.89 -1.13 44.07
N THR A 146 123.56 -1.36 42.93
CA THR A 146 123.92 -0.31 41.97
C THR A 146 123.28 -0.58 40.61
N LEU A 147 123.02 0.47 39.82
CA LEU A 147 122.46 0.30 38.47
C LEU A 147 123.45 -0.39 37.53
N SER A 148 123.00 -1.45 36.86
CA SER A 148 123.77 -2.15 35.82
C SER A 148 123.97 -1.25 34.58
N ARG A 149 124.82 -1.66 33.64
CA ARG A 149 124.97 -0.91 32.36
C ARG A 149 123.63 -0.79 31.63
N GLU A 150 122.85 -1.88 31.61
CA GLU A 150 121.50 -1.93 31.04
C GLU A 150 120.52 -1.12 31.90
N GLY A 151 120.61 -1.19 33.23
CA GLY A 151 119.80 -0.40 34.15
C GLY A 151 120.01 1.12 34.01
N ARG A 152 121.24 1.57 33.75
CA ARG A 152 121.54 2.99 33.46
C ARG A 152 120.94 3.45 32.13
N GLN A 153 120.96 2.60 31.10
CA GLN A 153 120.32 2.89 29.82
C GLN A 153 118.80 2.94 29.98
N HIS A 154 118.22 1.95 30.66
CA HIS A 154 116.79 1.91 30.95
C HIS A 154 116.33 3.11 31.78
N TYR A 155 117.11 3.54 32.79
CA TYR A 155 116.81 4.76 33.54
C TYR A 155 116.81 6.02 32.65
N ALA A 156 117.76 6.14 31.72
CA ALA A 156 117.79 7.25 30.77
C ALA A 156 116.58 7.25 29.83
N GLU A 157 116.15 6.07 29.37
CA GLU A 157 114.94 5.89 28.56
C GLU A 157 113.68 6.22 29.35
N VAL A 158 113.55 5.75 30.59
CA VAL A 158 112.44 6.07 31.50
C VAL A 158 112.37 7.58 31.75
N LYS A 159 113.51 8.24 31.99
CA LYS A 159 113.56 9.69 32.18
C LYS A 159 113.14 10.46 30.92
N ARG A 160 113.57 10.01 29.75
CA ARG A 160 113.16 10.59 28.45
C ARG A 160 111.66 10.41 28.22
N ALA A 161 111.14 9.22 28.46
CA ALA A 161 109.72 8.92 28.35
C ALA A 161 108.88 9.73 29.35
N GLN A 162 109.36 9.91 30.59
CA GLN A 162 108.68 10.69 31.62
C GLN A 162 108.58 12.18 31.26
N LEU A 163 109.65 12.78 30.71
CA LEU A 163 109.63 14.17 30.24
C LEU A 163 108.70 14.33 29.03
N PHE A 164 108.84 13.46 28.04
CA PHE A 164 107.96 13.48 26.86
C PHE A 164 106.49 13.28 27.24
N ALA A 165 106.22 12.38 28.20
CA ALA A 165 104.89 12.13 28.69
C ALA A 165 104.33 13.32 29.47
N GLY A 166 105.15 14.00 30.27
CA GLY A 166 104.76 15.22 30.97
C GLY A 166 104.29 16.34 30.03
N ASP A 167 104.98 16.52 28.91
CA ASP A 167 104.67 17.58 27.94
C ASP A 167 103.49 17.19 27.02
N ASN A 168 103.39 15.93 26.61
CA ASN A 168 102.43 15.49 25.59
C ASN A 168 101.17 14.76 26.13
N ALA A 169 101.10 14.43 27.42
CA ALA A 169 99.89 13.80 27.99
C ALA A 169 98.68 14.74 27.96
N ARG A 170 98.87 16.05 28.19
CA ARG A 170 97.76 17.03 28.20
C ARG A 170 97.14 17.23 26.81
N PRO A 171 97.91 17.45 25.72
CA PRO A 171 97.36 17.49 24.36
C PRO A 171 96.57 16.23 23.98
N LEU A 172 97.10 15.04 24.29
CA LEU A 172 96.43 13.76 24.00
C LEU A 172 95.14 13.61 24.79
N HIS A 173 95.16 13.91 26.10
CA HIS A 173 93.96 13.94 26.95
C HIS A 173 92.90 14.89 26.39
N THR A 174 93.30 16.10 25.95
CA THR A 174 92.38 17.10 25.38
C THR A 174 91.67 16.58 24.13
N GLN A 175 92.36 15.88 23.22
CA GLN A 175 91.73 15.29 22.03
C GLN A 175 90.73 14.18 22.42
N LEU A 176 91.07 13.33 23.39
CA LEU A 176 90.20 12.25 23.84
C LEU A 176 88.95 12.76 24.60
N VAL A 177 89.08 13.87 25.33
CA VAL A 177 87.94 14.58 25.94
C VAL A 177 87.05 15.19 24.87
N ALA A 178 87.63 15.84 23.85
CA ALA A 178 86.88 16.41 22.73
C ALA A 178 86.17 15.34 21.88
N LEU A 179 86.77 14.16 21.73
CA LEU A 179 86.14 13.01 21.07
C LEU A 179 84.90 12.53 21.85
N ALA A 180 85.04 12.32 23.16
CA ALA A 180 83.91 11.86 23.98
C ALA A 180 82.79 12.90 24.04
N SER A 181 83.10 14.20 24.13
CA SER A 181 82.06 15.24 24.11
C SER A 181 81.31 15.26 22.78
N THR A 182 82.01 15.05 21.66
CA THR A 182 81.39 14.95 20.32
C THR A 182 80.47 13.73 20.21
N LEU A 183 80.92 12.56 20.69
CA LEU A 183 80.11 11.34 20.72
C LEU A 183 78.91 11.47 21.66
N GLN A 184 79.08 12.11 22.82
CA GLN A 184 77.99 12.41 23.75
C GLN A 184 76.95 13.36 23.14
N GLN A 185 77.39 14.36 22.39
CA GLN A 185 76.47 15.27 21.69
C GLN A 185 75.74 14.56 20.55
N SER A 186 76.42 13.70 19.78
CA SER A 186 75.80 12.89 18.72
C SER A 186 74.71 11.97 19.28
N THR A 187 75.02 11.21 20.34
CA THR A 187 74.07 10.30 21.00
C THR A 187 72.85 11.04 21.55
N SER A 188 73.06 12.18 22.22
CA SER A 188 71.97 13.02 22.73
C SER A 188 71.06 13.55 21.61
N ASN A 189 71.64 14.08 20.52
CA ASN A 189 70.89 14.56 19.37
C ASN A 189 70.11 13.44 18.66
N ALA A 190 70.72 12.26 18.51
CA ALA A 190 70.06 11.10 17.94
C ALA A 190 68.88 10.64 18.83
N ALA A 191 69.04 10.63 20.15
CA ALA A 191 67.96 10.32 21.10
C ALA A 191 66.80 11.33 20.98
N ALA A 192 67.10 12.63 20.89
CA ALA A 192 66.10 13.68 20.69
C ALA A 192 65.33 13.51 19.37
N ARG A 193 66.04 13.23 18.27
CA ARG A 193 65.43 12.95 16.96
C ARG A 193 64.54 11.69 17.00
N LEU A 194 64.98 10.62 17.67
CA LEU A 194 64.18 9.41 17.84
C LEU A 194 62.88 9.71 18.59
N ARG A 195 62.94 10.49 19.68
CA ARG A 195 61.75 10.90 20.44
C ARG A 195 60.79 11.72 19.58
N LEU A 196 61.30 12.65 18.78
CA LEU A 196 60.48 13.46 17.88
C LEU A 196 59.79 12.60 16.81
N LEU A 197 60.52 11.63 16.22
CA LEU A 197 59.95 10.67 15.26
C LEU A 197 58.84 9.81 15.87
N LEU A 198 59.04 9.33 17.10
CA LEU A 198 58.01 8.55 17.81
C LEU A 198 56.76 9.39 18.11
N LEU A 199 56.93 10.62 18.59
CA LEU A 199 55.82 11.54 18.84
C LEU A 199 55.05 11.87 17.55
N ALA A 200 55.77 12.14 16.45
CA ALA A 200 55.16 12.38 15.15
C ALA A 200 54.39 11.15 14.64
N GLY A 201 54.95 9.95 14.80
CA GLY A 201 54.29 8.70 14.46
C GLY A 201 53.01 8.45 15.26
N VAL A 202 53.04 8.70 16.58
CA VAL A 202 51.85 8.57 17.44
C VAL A 202 50.78 9.59 17.05
N LEU A 203 51.16 10.85 16.80
CA LEU A 203 50.21 11.88 16.39
C LEU A 203 49.57 11.56 15.03
N ALA A 204 50.37 11.11 14.06
CA ALA A 204 49.85 10.65 12.77
C ALA A 204 48.88 9.46 12.92
N ALA A 205 49.20 8.50 13.80
CA ALA A 205 48.31 7.38 14.09
C ALA A 205 47.00 7.82 14.75
N LEU A 206 47.03 8.77 15.69
CA LEU A 206 45.83 9.32 16.33
C LEU A 206 44.93 10.07 15.33
N VAL A 207 45.52 10.86 14.43
CA VAL A 207 44.76 11.56 13.38
C VAL A 207 44.09 10.56 12.43
N LEU A 208 44.82 9.53 11.99
CA LEU A 208 44.25 8.49 11.13
C LEU A 208 43.16 7.68 11.84
N ALA A 209 43.35 7.33 13.12
CA ALA A 209 42.35 6.63 13.93
C ALA A 209 41.09 7.50 14.14
N GLY A 210 41.26 8.79 14.42
CA GLY A 210 40.16 9.74 14.54
C GLY A 210 39.38 9.90 13.23
N ALA A 211 40.07 10.00 12.10
CA ALA A 211 39.45 10.05 10.78
C ALA A 211 38.67 8.76 10.45
N ALA A 212 39.25 7.60 10.77
CA ALA A 212 38.58 6.30 10.62
C ALA A 212 37.32 6.21 11.50
N GLY A 213 37.40 6.62 12.77
CA GLY A 213 36.27 6.63 13.71
C GLY A 213 35.16 7.58 13.26
N TYR A 214 35.50 8.79 12.81
CA TYR A 214 34.54 9.74 12.26
C TYR A 214 33.80 9.18 11.03
N PHE A 215 34.54 8.54 10.11
CA PHE A 215 33.95 7.94 8.91
C PHE A 215 33.03 6.75 9.25
N GLN A 216 33.39 5.94 10.25
CA GLN A 216 32.53 4.85 10.74
C GLN A 216 31.25 5.37 11.41
N LEU A 217 31.35 6.40 12.26
CA LEU A 217 30.20 6.98 12.95
C LEU A 217 29.21 7.62 11.97
N THR A 218 29.70 8.45 11.05
CA THR A 218 28.87 9.07 10.00
C THR A 218 28.20 8.02 9.13
N ARG A 219 28.93 6.96 8.74
CA ARG A 219 28.37 5.80 8.02
C ARG A 219 27.22 5.15 8.80
N SER A 220 27.41 4.87 10.09
CA SER A 220 26.40 4.20 10.91
C SER A 220 25.10 4.99 11.00
N ARG A 221 25.20 6.33 11.05
CA ARG A 221 24.03 7.22 11.08
C ARG A 221 23.24 7.18 9.77
N HIS A 222 23.93 7.25 8.63
CA HIS A 222 23.26 7.19 7.33
C HIS A 222 22.64 5.81 7.05
N GLU A 223 23.30 4.72 7.43
CA GLU A 223 22.75 3.37 7.28
C GLU A 223 21.53 3.15 8.17
N ARG A 224 21.55 3.65 9.42
CA ARG A 224 20.39 3.60 10.32
C ARG A 224 19.21 4.39 9.77
N ALA A 225 19.43 5.65 9.37
CA ALA A 225 18.37 6.49 8.81
C ALA A 225 17.75 5.89 7.54
N ALA A 226 18.56 5.27 6.67
CA ALA A 226 18.06 4.58 5.48
C ALA A 226 17.22 3.33 5.81
N ARG A 227 17.63 2.55 6.82
CA ARG A 227 16.87 1.39 7.29
C ARG A 227 15.57 1.79 7.95
N GLU A 228 15.59 2.80 8.82
CA GLU A 228 14.39 3.33 9.47
C GLU A 228 13.39 3.83 8.41
N ALA A 229 13.84 4.56 7.39
CA ALA A 229 12.96 4.99 6.29
C ALA A 229 12.36 3.83 5.49
N GLN A 230 13.14 2.76 5.26
CA GLN A 230 12.64 1.55 4.60
C GLN A 230 11.62 0.78 5.47
N GLU A 231 11.89 0.66 6.76
CA GLU A 231 10.97 0.02 7.72
C GLU A 231 9.67 0.80 7.84
N GLN A 232 9.73 2.13 7.98
CA GLN A 232 8.54 2.99 7.97
C GLN A 232 7.69 2.81 6.70
N THR A 233 8.34 2.78 5.52
CA THR A 233 7.63 2.55 4.25
C THR A 233 6.95 1.19 4.24
N ARG A 234 7.62 0.15 4.76
CA ARG A 234 7.06 -1.20 4.85
C ARG A 234 5.88 -1.27 5.82
N ASP A 235 5.97 -0.61 6.97
CA ASP A 235 4.91 -0.61 7.98
C ASP A 235 3.66 0.17 7.51
N ILE A 236 3.86 1.26 6.75
CA ILE A 236 2.75 1.93 6.05
C ILE A 236 2.09 0.96 5.08
N LEU A 237 2.86 0.27 4.23
CA LEU A 237 2.29 -0.70 3.27
C LEU A 237 1.60 -1.90 3.94
N ARG A 238 1.96 -2.25 5.19
CA ARG A 238 1.27 -3.31 5.96
C ARG A 238 -0.05 -2.87 6.58
N THR A 239 -0.17 -1.58 6.93
CA THR A 239 -1.34 -1.06 7.67
C THR A 239 -2.48 -0.63 6.75
N VAL A 240 -2.19 -0.30 5.49
CA VAL A 240 -3.23 0.14 4.56
C VAL A 240 -4.08 -1.04 4.08
N ARG A 241 -5.40 -0.81 4.01
CA ARG A 241 -6.39 -1.80 3.56
C ARG A 241 -6.43 -2.02 2.05
N GLU A 242 -5.85 -1.08 1.30
CA GLU A 242 -5.74 -1.13 -0.16
C GLU A 242 -4.48 -1.87 -0.61
N GLY A 243 -4.62 -2.62 -1.71
CA GLY A 243 -3.52 -3.26 -2.43
C GLY A 243 -2.63 -2.23 -3.11
N PHE A 244 -1.33 -2.20 -2.85
CA PHE A 244 -0.40 -1.34 -3.59
C PHE A 244 0.68 -2.17 -4.25
N PHE A 245 1.03 -1.82 -5.48
CA PHE A 245 2.22 -2.31 -6.13
C PHE A 245 2.76 -1.31 -7.15
N LEU A 246 4.06 -1.39 -7.42
CA LEU A 246 4.72 -0.55 -8.40
C LEU A 246 4.89 -1.31 -9.71
N LEU A 247 4.62 -0.66 -10.83
CA LEU A 247 4.90 -1.17 -12.17
C LEU A 247 6.14 -0.50 -12.76
N ASP A 248 6.98 -1.30 -13.42
CA ASP A 248 8.12 -0.84 -14.18
C ASP A 248 7.80 -0.57 -15.67
N ALA A 249 8.78 -0.07 -16.43
CA ALA A 249 8.61 0.25 -17.85
C ALA A 249 8.29 -0.97 -18.74
N ASP A 250 8.56 -2.18 -18.25
CA ASP A 250 8.24 -3.44 -18.94
C ASP A 250 6.86 -3.98 -18.50
N TYR A 251 6.06 -3.16 -17.78
CA TYR A 251 4.75 -3.49 -17.23
C TYR A 251 4.76 -4.66 -16.23
N ARG A 252 5.92 -4.85 -15.57
CA ARG A 252 6.10 -5.87 -14.54
C ARG A 252 5.96 -5.28 -13.16
N ILE A 253 5.42 -6.09 -12.25
CA ILE A 253 5.24 -5.73 -10.85
C ILE A 253 6.60 -5.76 -10.14
N GLY A 254 6.87 -4.70 -9.38
CA GLY A 254 8.08 -4.55 -8.59
C GLY A 254 8.15 -5.51 -7.40
N ALA A 255 9.29 -5.53 -6.71
CA ALA A 255 9.53 -6.43 -5.58
C ALA A 255 8.87 -6.00 -4.26
N VAL A 256 8.12 -4.89 -4.25
CA VAL A 256 7.48 -4.33 -3.05
C VAL A 256 6.00 -4.13 -3.34
N TRP A 257 5.16 -4.73 -2.49
CA TRP A 257 3.70 -4.64 -2.52
C TRP A 257 3.12 -4.62 -1.10
N SER A 258 1.84 -4.27 -0.95
CA SER A 258 1.14 -4.29 0.34
C SER A 258 0.60 -5.67 0.72
N ASP A 259 0.49 -5.94 2.03
CA ASP A 259 -0.08 -7.20 2.55
C ASP A 259 -1.56 -7.37 2.16
N ALA A 260 -2.28 -6.25 1.97
CA ALA A 260 -3.65 -6.26 1.49
C ALA A 260 -3.77 -6.86 0.07
N LEU A 261 -2.80 -6.60 -0.81
CA LEU A 261 -2.78 -7.17 -2.16
C LEU A 261 -2.71 -8.70 -2.13
N THR A 262 -1.87 -9.26 -1.24
CA THR A 262 -1.75 -10.70 -1.02
C THR A 262 -3.08 -11.33 -0.59
N ARG A 263 -3.81 -10.66 0.31
CA ARG A 263 -5.14 -11.13 0.77
C ARG A 263 -6.20 -10.99 -0.31
N MET A 264 -6.17 -9.92 -1.10
CA MET A 264 -7.12 -9.70 -2.19
C MET A 264 -7.00 -10.77 -3.26
N PHE A 265 -5.78 -11.08 -3.72
CA PHE A 265 -5.55 -12.01 -4.84
C PHE A 265 -5.23 -13.45 -4.42
N GLY A 266 -5.12 -13.75 -3.12
CA GLY A 266 -4.80 -15.10 -2.62
C GLY A 266 -3.43 -15.62 -3.09
N ARG A 267 -2.48 -14.72 -3.39
CA ARG A 267 -1.17 -15.02 -3.96
C ARG A 267 -0.08 -14.33 -3.14
N GLU A 268 1.02 -15.03 -2.87
CA GLU A 268 2.12 -14.49 -2.05
C GLU A 268 3.26 -13.85 -2.85
N ASP A 269 3.47 -14.26 -4.12
CA ASP A 269 4.54 -13.74 -4.96
C ASP A 269 4.01 -13.00 -6.19
N PHE A 270 4.32 -11.70 -6.26
CA PHE A 270 4.01 -10.83 -7.39
C PHE A 270 5.29 -10.33 -8.10
N ALA A 271 6.48 -10.64 -7.59
CA ALA A 271 7.71 -10.03 -8.08
C ALA A 271 8.00 -10.44 -9.53
N GLY A 272 8.08 -9.46 -10.44
CA GLY A 272 8.41 -9.69 -11.84
C GLY A 272 7.26 -10.29 -12.67
N LEU A 273 6.11 -10.56 -12.07
CA LEU A 273 4.89 -10.94 -12.79
C LEU A 273 4.45 -9.78 -13.69
N SER A 274 3.99 -10.08 -14.90
CA SER A 274 3.38 -9.05 -15.75
C SER A 274 1.96 -8.72 -15.27
N PHE A 275 1.52 -7.47 -15.46
CA PHE A 275 0.14 -7.11 -15.13
C PHE A 275 -0.89 -7.91 -15.95
N GLU A 276 -0.57 -8.30 -17.18
CA GLU A 276 -1.44 -9.12 -18.02
C GLU A 276 -1.66 -10.51 -17.40
N GLU A 277 -0.59 -11.16 -16.93
CA GLU A 277 -0.67 -12.46 -16.24
C GLU A 277 -1.43 -12.38 -14.91
N LEU A 278 -1.45 -11.21 -14.25
CA LEU A 278 -2.24 -11.01 -13.03
C LEU A 278 -3.75 -11.09 -13.31
N LEU A 279 -4.20 -10.48 -14.41
CA LEU A 279 -5.63 -10.38 -14.72
C LEU A 279 -6.16 -11.52 -15.59
N LYS A 280 -5.29 -12.24 -16.31
CA LYS A 280 -5.67 -13.23 -17.34
C LYS A 280 -6.72 -14.25 -16.90
N ASP A 281 -6.61 -14.75 -15.68
CA ASP A 281 -7.51 -15.80 -15.16
C ASP A 281 -8.74 -15.22 -14.42
N LEU A 282 -8.77 -13.91 -14.19
CA LEU A 282 -9.77 -13.22 -13.37
C LEU A 282 -10.83 -12.49 -14.19
N VAL A 283 -10.50 -12.07 -15.42
CA VAL A 283 -11.38 -11.27 -16.28
C VAL A 283 -11.54 -11.87 -17.68
N PRO A 284 -12.64 -11.55 -18.40
CA PRO A 284 -12.81 -11.93 -19.80
C PRO A 284 -11.71 -11.35 -20.71
N ALA A 285 -11.39 -12.06 -21.79
CA ALA A 285 -10.32 -11.67 -22.73
C ALA A 285 -10.50 -10.27 -23.34
N ALA A 286 -11.74 -9.83 -23.57
CA ALA A 286 -12.03 -8.48 -24.07
C ALA A 286 -11.63 -7.37 -23.07
N THR A 287 -11.86 -7.62 -21.79
CA THR A 287 -11.50 -6.71 -20.69
C THR A 287 -9.99 -6.67 -20.51
N LEU A 288 -9.32 -7.82 -20.58
CA LEU A 288 -7.85 -7.92 -20.51
C LEU A 288 -7.15 -7.11 -21.61
N ALA A 289 -7.66 -7.18 -22.84
CA ALA A 289 -7.10 -6.42 -23.97
C ALA A 289 -7.23 -4.90 -23.74
N THR A 290 -8.37 -4.46 -23.19
CA THR A 290 -8.63 -3.07 -22.86
C THR A 290 -7.72 -2.58 -21.72
N ALA A 291 -7.56 -3.39 -20.67
CA ALA A 291 -6.65 -3.13 -19.55
C ALA A 291 -5.19 -2.95 -20.01
N THR A 292 -4.72 -3.86 -20.85
CA THR A 292 -3.34 -3.85 -21.37
C THR A 292 -3.07 -2.63 -22.25
N LYS A 293 -4.05 -2.22 -23.07
CA LYS A 293 -3.96 -1.00 -23.89
C LYS A 293 -3.90 0.26 -23.02
N TYR A 294 -4.70 0.32 -21.96
CA TYR A 294 -4.70 1.43 -21.02
C TYR A 294 -3.36 1.56 -20.29
N ILE A 295 -2.79 0.45 -19.81
CA ILE A 295 -1.48 0.47 -19.15
C ILE A 295 -0.38 0.95 -20.10
N LYS A 296 -0.37 0.50 -21.35
CA LYS A 296 0.59 1.00 -22.35
C LYS A 296 0.48 2.52 -22.55
N LEU A 297 -0.74 3.06 -22.46
CA LEU A 297 -0.99 4.50 -22.57
C LEU A 297 -0.46 5.30 -21.37
N LEU A 298 -0.43 4.72 -20.17
CA LEU A 298 0.09 5.37 -18.94
C LEU A 298 1.58 5.76 -19.05
N TRP A 299 2.35 5.05 -19.89
CA TRP A 299 3.78 5.35 -20.15
C TRP A 299 4.01 6.32 -21.32
N GLY A 300 2.96 6.78 -21.99
CA GLY A 300 3.07 7.75 -23.08
C GLY A 300 3.26 9.20 -22.61
N ASP A 301 4.00 10.00 -23.39
CA ASP A 301 4.36 11.38 -23.07
C ASP A 301 3.17 12.38 -23.04
N ARG A 302 2.04 12.06 -23.66
CA ARG A 302 0.90 13.01 -23.85
C ARG A 302 -0.30 12.81 -22.94
N ALA A 303 -0.21 11.90 -21.98
CA ALA A 303 -1.36 11.55 -21.16
C ALA A 303 -1.49 12.49 -19.94
N HIS A 304 -2.53 13.33 -19.92
CA HIS A 304 -2.82 14.23 -18.80
C HIS A 304 -3.47 13.45 -17.65
N GLU A 305 -2.92 13.59 -16.43
CA GLU A 305 -3.27 12.75 -15.27
C GLU A 305 -4.77 12.79 -14.91
N ASN A 306 -5.40 13.96 -14.97
CA ASN A 306 -6.84 14.11 -14.69
C ASN A 306 -7.73 13.46 -15.76
N LEU A 307 -7.33 13.49 -17.02
CA LEU A 307 -8.06 12.86 -18.12
C LEU A 307 -7.96 11.32 -18.06
N MET A 308 -6.85 10.80 -17.54
CA MET A 308 -6.67 9.35 -17.39
C MET A 308 -7.57 8.76 -16.32
N LYS A 309 -7.74 9.46 -15.18
CA LYS A 309 -8.66 9.02 -14.12
C LYS A 309 -10.10 8.88 -14.62
N THR A 310 -10.58 9.80 -15.46
CA THR A 310 -11.96 9.79 -15.97
C THR A 310 -12.20 8.72 -17.03
N ILE A 311 -11.14 8.29 -17.75
CA ILE A 311 -11.24 7.31 -18.85
C ILE A 311 -10.80 5.91 -18.39
N ASN A 312 -10.47 5.73 -17.11
CA ASN A 312 -9.94 4.48 -16.58
C ASN A 312 -10.96 3.34 -16.71
N PRO A 313 -10.75 2.36 -17.62
CA PRO A 313 -11.68 1.24 -17.79
C PRO A 313 -11.59 0.23 -16.64
N LEU A 314 -10.64 0.41 -15.72
CA LEU A 314 -10.39 -0.44 -14.55
C LEU A 314 -10.84 0.21 -13.24
N GLY A 315 -11.58 1.33 -13.30
CA GLY A 315 -12.14 1.98 -12.11
C GLY A 315 -13.18 1.11 -11.39
N GLN A 316 -13.88 0.25 -12.13
CA GLN A 316 -14.76 -0.77 -11.57
C GLN A 316 -14.65 -2.03 -12.43
N LEU A 317 -13.86 -2.99 -11.95
CA LEU A 317 -13.58 -4.24 -12.64
C LEU A 317 -14.29 -5.39 -11.94
N GLU A 318 -15.18 -6.06 -12.66
CA GLU A 318 -15.77 -7.33 -12.22
C GLU A 318 -14.77 -8.46 -12.41
N VAL A 319 -14.44 -9.17 -11.33
CA VAL A 319 -13.50 -10.27 -11.31
C VAL A 319 -14.15 -11.52 -10.74
N SER A 320 -13.83 -12.67 -11.34
CA SER A 320 -14.30 -13.96 -10.87
C SER A 320 -13.19 -14.66 -10.09
N MET A 321 -13.42 -14.88 -8.79
CA MET A 321 -12.46 -15.45 -7.86
C MET A 321 -12.94 -16.82 -7.40
N ASP A 322 -12.00 -17.72 -7.05
CA ASP A 322 -12.34 -19.01 -6.45
C ASP A 322 -12.56 -18.86 -4.94
N ASN A 323 -13.63 -19.44 -4.42
CA ASN A 323 -14.06 -19.29 -3.02
C ASN A 323 -13.35 -20.28 -2.10
N GLY A 324 -12.42 -21.09 -2.61
CA GLY A 324 -11.73 -22.13 -1.84
C GLY A 324 -12.60 -23.36 -1.51
N HIS A 325 -13.86 -23.36 -1.94
CA HIS A 325 -14.82 -24.45 -1.78
C HIS A 325 -15.37 -24.96 -3.12
N GLY A 326 -14.70 -24.67 -4.24
CA GLY A 326 -15.06 -25.13 -5.58
C GLY A 326 -16.17 -24.33 -6.27
N GLY A 327 -16.48 -23.13 -5.76
CA GLY A 327 -17.42 -22.18 -6.35
C GLY A 327 -16.72 -20.88 -6.75
N LYS A 328 -17.25 -20.19 -7.77
CA LYS A 328 -16.77 -18.87 -8.20
C LYS A 328 -17.60 -17.75 -7.57
N GLU A 329 -16.95 -16.80 -6.90
CA GLU A 329 -17.55 -15.56 -6.39
C GLU A 329 -17.20 -14.42 -7.32
N GLN A 330 -18.19 -13.55 -7.57
CA GLN A 330 -17.96 -12.31 -8.29
C GLN A 330 -17.60 -11.23 -7.27
N ARG A 331 -16.48 -10.55 -7.51
CA ARG A 331 -16.04 -9.39 -6.73
C ARG A 331 -15.82 -8.20 -7.65
N TYR A 332 -15.89 -7.00 -7.08
CA TYR A 332 -15.63 -5.76 -7.81
C TYR A 332 -14.36 -5.10 -7.25
N LEU A 333 -13.32 -5.04 -8.08
CA LEU A 333 -12.05 -4.40 -7.74
C LEU A 333 -11.92 -3.07 -8.48
N GLN A 334 -11.39 -2.06 -7.80
CA GLN A 334 -11.06 -0.75 -8.36
C GLN A 334 -9.55 -0.62 -8.47
N PHE A 335 -9.03 -0.29 -9.66
CA PHE A 335 -7.62 -0.05 -9.89
C PHE A 335 -7.37 1.42 -10.17
N ASP A 336 -6.61 2.10 -9.33
CA ASP A 336 -6.18 3.48 -9.52
C ASP A 336 -4.69 3.55 -9.84
N PHE A 337 -4.32 4.38 -10.81
CA PHE A 337 -2.94 4.46 -11.30
C PHE A 337 -2.39 5.87 -11.13
N HIS A 338 -1.21 5.96 -10.51
CA HIS A 338 -0.50 7.20 -10.23
C HIS A 338 0.91 7.14 -10.82
N ARG A 339 1.27 8.13 -11.65
CA ARG A 339 2.59 8.17 -12.29
C ARG A 339 3.59 8.83 -11.35
N VAL A 340 4.70 8.15 -11.09
CA VAL A 340 5.82 8.69 -10.32
C VAL A 340 6.89 9.18 -11.29
N THR A 341 6.92 10.50 -11.52
CA THR A 341 7.86 11.15 -12.42
C THR A 341 9.15 11.55 -11.70
N GLY A 342 10.28 11.35 -12.37
CA GLY A 342 11.59 11.84 -11.98
C GLY A 342 12.11 12.89 -12.96
N PRO A 343 13.34 13.40 -12.77
CA PRO A 343 13.94 14.43 -13.62
C PRO A 343 14.16 13.99 -15.08
N GLU A 344 14.16 12.69 -15.39
CA GLU A 344 14.34 12.12 -16.74
C GLU A 344 13.06 11.48 -17.31
N GLY A 345 11.88 11.75 -16.72
CA GLY A 345 10.59 11.19 -17.17
C GLY A 345 9.93 10.24 -16.15
N ILE A 346 9.00 9.41 -16.61
CA ILE A 346 8.25 8.49 -15.74
C ILE A 346 9.18 7.39 -15.25
N ARG A 347 9.32 7.23 -13.93
CA ARG A 347 10.19 6.22 -13.33
C ARG A 347 9.43 4.93 -13.01
N HIS A 348 8.25 5.08 -12.40
CA HIS A 348 7.37 3.99 -11.99
C HIS A 348 5.91 4.44 -12.09
N VAL A 349 4.99 3.48 -12.15
CA VAL A 349 3.55 3.73 -11.96
C VAL A 349 3.10 2.98 -10.72
N LEU A 350 2.56 3.70 -9.74
CA LEU A 350 1.94 3.13 -8.55
C LEU A 350 0.51 2.73 -8.89
N CYS A 351 0.17 1.48 -8.66
CA CYS A 351 -1.19 0.97 -8.76
C CYS A 351 -1.75 0.75 -7.35
N ALA A 352 -2.92 1.32 -7.09
CA ALA A 352 -3.73 1.09 -5.90
C ALA A 352 -4.92 0.22 -6.28
N VAL A 353 -5.23 -0.79 -5.48
CA VAL A 353 -6.31 -1.75 -5.70
C VAL A 353 -7.22 -1.75 -4.48
N GLY A 354 -8.48 -1.39 -4.67
CA GLY A 354 -9.52 -1.43 -3.64
C GLY A 354 -10.55 -2.52 -3.93
N ASP A 355 -11.02 -3.21 -2.90
CA ASP A 355 -12.22 -4.05 -3.00
C ASP A 355 -13.45 -3.18 -2.73
N ILE A 356 -14.23 -2.92 -3.78
CA ILE A 356 -15.44 -2.09 -3.74
C ILE A 356 -16.71 -2.93 -3.84
N THR A 357 -16.62 -4.25 -3.65
CA THR A 357 -17.75 -5.19 -3.80
C THR A 357 -18.97 -4.74 -2.99
N SER A 358 -18.80 -4.45 -1.69
CA SER A 358 -19.90 -4.01 -0.84
C SER A 358 -20.52 -2.69 -1.29
N SER A 359 -19.70 -1.73 -1.74
CA SER A 359 -20.17 -0.42 -2.20
C SER A 359 -20.97 -0.55 -3.50
N VAL A 360 -20.51 -1.38 -4.43
CA VAL A 360 -21.20 -1.63 -5.70
C VAL A 360 -22.53 -2.36 -5.48
N LEU A 361 -22.53 -3.41 -4.64
CA LEU A 361 -23.75 -4.15 -4.32
C LEU A 361 -24.77 -3.27 -3.60
N LEU A 362 -24.32 -2.47 -2.63
CA LEU A 362 -25.19 -1.53 -1.92
C LEU A 362 -25.75 -0.45 -2.84
N ALA A 363 -24.92 0.11 -3.74
CA ALA A 363 -25.37 1.10 -4.71
C ALA A 363 -26.46 0.52 -5.63
N ARG A 364 -26.30 -0.73 -6.04
CA ARG A 364 -27.28 -1.45 -6.85
C ARG A 364 -28.58 -1.70 -6.08
N GLU A 365 -28.50 -2.17 -4.84
CA GLU A 365 -29.67 -2.37 -3.98
C GLU A 365 -30.42 -1.06 -3.71
N LEU A 366 -29.70 0.03 -3.44
CA LEU A 366 -30.28 1.35 -3.25
C LEU A 366 -30.97 1.84 -4.52
N GLN A 367 -30.34 1.64 -5.68
CA GLN A 367 -30.93 2.01 -6.97
C GLN A 367 -32.21 1.22 -7.22
N ASP A 368 -32.20 -0.09 -7.05
CA ASP A 368 -33.37 -0.95 -7.21
C ASP A 368 -34.50 -0.53 -6.24
N SER A 369 -34.16 -0.20 -4.99
CA SER A 369 -35.12 0.31 -4.00
C SER A 369 -35.69 1.67 -4.39
N GLN A 370 -34.87 2.58 -4.92
CA GLN A 370 -35.29 3.91 -5.32
C GLN A 370 -36.19 3.87 -6.55
N GLU A 371 -35.85 3.03 -7.54
CA GLU A 371 -36.69 2.80 -8.73
C GLU A 371 -38.07 2.25 -8.31
N ASN A 372 -38.10 1.29 -7.39
CA ASN A 372 -39.34 0.75 -6.83
C ASN A 372 -40.16 1.81 -6.08
N ALA A 373 -39.52 2.64 -5.24
CA ALA A 373 -40.19 3.70 -4.50
C ALA A 373 -40.74 4.82 -5.42
N ASN A 374 -39.98 5.22 -6.44
CA ASN A 374 -40.40 6.20 -7.42
C ASN A 374 -41.62 5.69 -8.22
N ALA A 375 -41.59 4.43 -8.67
CA ALA A 375 -42.73 3.81 -9.35
C ALA A 375 -44.01 3.79 -8.48
N GLN A 376 -43.87 3.60 -7.17
CA GLN A 376 -44.99 3.68 -6.23
C GLN A 376 -45.53 5.11 -6.05
N LEU A 377 -44.65 6.12 -5.99
CA LEU A 377 -45.05 7.53 -5.90
C LEU A 377 -45.80 8.00 -7.15
N ASP A 378 -45.29 7.67 -8.33
CA ASP A 378 -45.96 8.00 -9.60
C ASP A 378 -47.37 7.38 -9.67
N MET A 379 -47.50 6.14 -9.19
CA MET A 379 -48.77 5.44 -9.09
C MET A 379 -49.75 6.13 -8.12
N MET A 380 -49.28 6.63 -6.97
CA MET A 380 -50.10 7.38 -6.01
C MET A 380 -50.54 8.75 -6.56
N LEU A 381 -49.64 9.49 -7.19
CA LEU A 381 -49.92 10.80 -7.79
C LEU A 381 -50.96 10.69 -8.93
N GLY A 382 -50.88 9.62 -9.72
CA GLY A 382 -51.87 9.32 -10.76
C GLY A 382 -53.28 9.07 -10.21
N MET A 383 -53.40 8.56 -8.97
CA MET A 383 -54.69 8.25 -8.34
C MET A 383 -55.33 9.42 -7.58
N MET A 384 -54.57 10.42 -7.12
CA MET A 384 -55.12 11.52 -6.31
C MET A 384 -56.20 12.34 -7.01
N HIS A 385 -56.21 12.38 -8.35
CA HIS A 385 -57.12 13.19 -9.14
C HIS A 385 -58.36 12.42 -9.62
N ILE A 386 -58.46 11.12 -9.32
CA ILE A 386 -59.56 10.27 -9.76
C ILE A 386 -60.62 10.21 -8.65
N ASP A 387 -61.89 10.33 -9.02
CA ASP A 387 -63.00 10.12 -8.09
C ASP A 387 -62.96 8.68 -7.54
N PRO A 388 -62.89 8.47 -6.21
CA PRO A 388 -62.84 7.14 -5.59
C PRO A 388 -63.97 6.21 -6.06
N LEU A 389 -65.15 6.76 -6.34
CA LEU A 389 -66.28 5.99 -6.84
C LEU A 389 -66.04 5.50 -8.27
N GLN A 390 -65.50 6.37 -9.14
CA GLN A 390 -65.17 6.00 -10.53
C GLN A 390 -64.05 4.97 -10.59
N LEU A 391 -63.02 5.12 -9.75
CA LEU A 391 -61.92 4.16 -9.66
C LEU A 391 -62.40 2.78 -9.20
N THR A 392 -63.24 2.73 -8.16
CA THR A 392 -63.78 1.45 -7.64
C THR A 392 -64.68 0.78 -8.68
N MET A 393 -65.57 1.53 -9.35
CA MET A 393 -66.42 1.00 -10.41
C MET A 393 -65.60 0.41 -11.58
N PHE A 394 -64.50 1.06 -11.96
CA PHE A 394 -63.62 0.53 -12.99
C PHE A 394 -62.88 -0.72 -12.54
N LEU A 395 -62.35 -0.75 -11.31
CA LEU A 395 -61.63 -1.92 -10.80
C LEU A 395 -62.54 -3.15 -10.74
N ASP A 396 -63.81 -2.98 -10.36
CA ASP A 396 -64.80 -4.05 -10.35
C ASP A 396 -65.17 -4.52 -11.78
N SER A 397 -65.35 -3.58 -12.72
CA SER A 397 -65.58 -3.86 -14.15
C SER A 397 -64.41 -4.63 -14.76
N ALA A 398 -63.18 -4.15 -14.54
CA ALA A 398 -61.96 -4.74 -15.06
C ALA A 398 -61.69 -6.13 -14.47
N GLU A 399 -61.93 -6.35 -13.17
CA GLU A 399 -61.79 -7.67 -12.55
C GLU A 399 -62.82 -8.67 -13.13
N ALA A 400 -64.06 -8.24 -13.34
CA ALA A 400 -65.09 -9.06 -13.98
C ALA A 400 -64.70 -9.43 -15.43
N GLY A 401 -64.24 -8.46 -16.21
CA GLY A 401 -63.76 -8.68 -17.57
C GLY A 401 -62.56 -9.62 -17.63
N LEU A 402 -61.57 -9.48 -16.76
CA LEU A 402 -60.40 -10.38 -16.73
C LEU A 402 -60.75 -11.80 -16.24
N LYS A 403 -61.75 -11.96 -15.35
CA LYS A 403 -62.29 -13.28 -15.00
C LYS A 403 -62.97 -13.95 -16.20
N LEU A 404 -63.68 -13.17 -17.02
CA LEU A 404 -64.26 -13.66 -18.27
C LEU A 404 -63.16 -14.05 -19.28
N VAL A 405 -62.11 -13.23 -19.44
CA VAL A 405 -60.92 -13.55 -20.25
C VAL A 405 -60.27 -14.86 -19.79
N ASN A 406 -60.07 -15.04 -18.49
CA ASN A 406 -59.52 -16.29 -17.93
C ASN A 406 -60.44 -17.49 -18.17
N THR A 407 -61.76 -17.29 -18.14
CA THR A 407 -62.74 -18.34 -18.46
C THR A 407 -62.67 -18.74 -19.94
N ILE A 408 -62.60 -17.77 -20.85
CA ILE A 408 -62.43 -17.99 -22.29
C ILE A 408 -61.13 -18.75 -22.60
N LEU A 409 -60.05 -18.45 -21.86
CA LEU A 409 -58.76 -19.16 -21.98
C LEU A 409 -58.82 -20.61 -21.46
N ARG A 410 -59.67 -20.89 -20.46
CA ARG A 410 -59.82 -22.22 -19.85
C ARG A 410 -60.74 -23.16 -20.61
N GLU A 411 -61.64 -22.64 -21.43
CA GLU A 411 -62.47 -23.48 -22.29
C GLU A 411 -61.55 -24.37 -23.16
N PRO A 412 -61.86 -25.65 -23.37
CA PRO A 412 -61.11 -26.48 -24.32
C PRO A 412 -61.44 -26.03 -25.76
N ALA A 413 -60.46 -25.99 -26.65
CA ALA A 413 -60.68 -25.83 -28.10
C ALA A 413 -59.86 -26.90 -28.82
N ARG A 414 -60.46 -27.51 -29.85
CA ARG A 414 -59.85 -28.60 -30.63
C ARG A 414 -59.70 -28.24 -32.11
N ALA A 415 -60.37 -27.18 -32.59
CA ALA A 415 -60.33 -26.72 -33.98
C ALA A 415 -59.85 -25.26 -34.11
N ASP A 416 -59.18 -24.94 -35.23
CA ASP A 416 -58.68 -23.58 -35.52
C ASP A 416 -59.78 -22.51 -35.48
N ALA A 417 -60.98 -22.84 -35.94
CA ALA A 417 -62.15 -21.95 -35.87
C ALA A 417 -62.54 -21.59 -34.42
N GLU A 418 -62.40 -22.53 -33.47
CA GLU A 418 -62.67 -22.31 -32.05
C GLU A 418 -61.58 -21.43 -31.41
N PHE A 419 -60.31 -21.63 -31.79
CA PHE A 419 -59.21 -20.76 -31.34
C PHE A 419 -59.37 -19.32 -31.84
N ARG A 420 -59.81 -19.12 -33.09
CA ARG A 420 -60.08 -17.78 -33.62
C ARG A 420 -61.27 -17.10 -32.94
N LYS A 421 -62.33 -17.87 -32.61
CA LYS A 421 -63.48 -17.35 -31.84
C LYS A 421 -63.05 -16.91 -30.44
N LYS A 422 -62.16 -17.66 -29.78
CA LYS A 422 -61.56 -17.29 -28.49
C LYS A 422 -60.75 -16.00 -28.58
N LEU A 423 -59.85 -15.90 -29.55
CA LEU A 423 -59.05 -14.69 -29.76
C LEU A 423 -59.92 -13.45 -29.99
N ALA A 424 -61.04 -13.58 -30.72
CA ALA A 424 -61.98 -12.48 -30.92
C ALA A 424 -62.68 -12.06 -29.61
N GLY A 425 -63.07 -13.02 -28.76
CA GLY A 425 -63.61 -12.75 -27.44
C GLY A 425 -62.59 -12.07 -26.51
N LEU A 426 -61.37 -12.60 -26.45
CA LEU A 426 -60.27 -12.03 -25.65
C LEU A 426 -59.95 -10.60 -26.08
N PHE A 427 -59.87 -10.35 -27.38
CA PHE A 427 -59.58 -9.02 -27.91
C PHE A 427 -60.66 -8.00 -27.54
N ARG A 428 -61.95 -8.38 -27.63
CA ARG A 428 -63.06 -7.49 -27.29
C ARG A 428 -63.02 -7.07 -25.81
N GLU A 429 -62.85 -8.04 -24.91
CA GLU A 429 -62.82 -7.77 -23.46
C GLU A 429 -61.59 -6.92 -23.08
N LEU A 430 -60.40 -7.24 -23.62
CA LEU A 430 -59.20 -6.44 -23.39
C LEU A 430 -59.35 -5.00 -23.95
N HIS A 431 -59.98 -4.84 -25.11
CA HIS A 431 -60.21 -3.53 -25.71
C HIS A 431 -61.14 -2.64 -24.88
N THR A 432 -62.19 -3.23 -24.32
CA THR A 432 -63.09 -2.51 -23.39
C THR A 432 -62.35 -2.08 -22.14
N ILE A 433 -61.56 -2.97 -21.50
CA ILE A 433 -60.79 -2.63 -20.29
C ILE A 433 -59.76 -1.54 -20.58
N LYS A 434 -59.10 -1.58 -21.74
CA LYS A 434 -58.16 -0.54 -22.17
C LYS A 434 -58.86 0.81 -22.33
N GLY A 435 -60.02 0.84 -22.97
CA GLY A 435 -60.81 2.06 -23.16
C GLY A 435 -61.19 2.71 -21.83
N GLU A 436 -61.67 1.92 -20.87
CA GLU A 436 -61.99 2.41 -19.52
C GLU A 436 -60.74 2.89 -18.76
N ALA A 437 -59.63 2.15 -18.83
CA ALA A 437 -58.37 2.51 -18.18
C ALA A 437 -57.77 3.82 -18.74
N SER A 438 -57.83 4.02 -20.06
CA SER A 438 -57.39 5.26 -20.71
C SER A 438 -58.30 6.44 -20.37
N ALA A 439 -59.61 6.23 -20.25
CA ALA A 439 -60.56 7.28 -19.88
C ALA A 439 -60.34 7.78 -18.43
N LEU A 440 -59.92 6.89 -17.53
CA LEU A 440 -59.58 7.22 -16.14
C LEU A 440 -58.13 7.67 -15.95
N ASN A 441 -57.37 7.84 -17.04
CA ASN A 441 -55.96 8.25 -17.02
C ASN A 441 -55.07 7.34 -16.16
N LEU A 442 -55.24 6.01 -16.31
CA LEU A 442 -54.45 4.98 -15.62
C LEU A 442 -53.43 4.34 -16.59
N PRO A 443 -52.31 5.04 -16.90
CA PRO A 443 -51.38 4.62 -17.96
C PRO A 443 -50.70 3.27 -17.69
N SER A 444 -50.45 2.93 -16.42
CA SER A 444 -49.89 1.62 -16.04
C SER A 444 -50.79 0.44 -16.45
N ILE A 445 -52.10 0.57 -16.23
CA ILE A 445 -53.07 -0.47 -16.58
C ILE A 445 -53.30 -0.50 -18.09
N ALA A 446 -53.47 0.68 -18.71
CA ALA A 446 -53.67 0.78 -20.16
C ALA A 446 -52.50 0.19 -20.96
N SER A 447 -51.25 0.42 -20.53
CA SER A 447 -50.04 -0.13 -21.18
C SER A 447 -49.94 -1.65 -21.05
N ARG A 448 -50.23 -2.20 -19.87
CA ARG A 448 -50.25 -3.66 -19.65
C ARG A 448 -51.34 -4.36 -20.46
N VAL A 449 -52.53 -3.76 -20.54
CA VAL A 449 -53.63 -4.27 -21.38
C VAL A 449 -53.28 -4.15 -22.86
N HIS A 450 -52.62 -3.07 -23.29
CA HIS A 450 -52.14 -2.93 -24.66
C HIS A 450 -51.14 -4.03 -25.05
N THR A 451 -50.22 -4.39 -24.14
CA THR A 451 -49.28 -5.51 -24.37
C THR A 451 -50.03 -6.83 -24.59
N LEU A 452 -51.08 -7.08 -23.79
CA LEU A 452 -51.93 -8.27 -23.96
C LEU A 452 -52.72 -8.24 -25.28
N GLU A 453 -53.25 -7.08 -25.69
CA GLU A 453 -53.91 -6.91 -26.99
C GLU A 453 -52.97 -7.19 -28.16
N ASP A 454 -51.71 -6.74 -28.07
CA ASP A 454 -50.69 -6.95 -29.10
C ASP A 454 -50.36 -8.43 -29.23
N MET A 455 -50.20 -9.14 -28.10
CA MET A 455 -49.99 -10.60 -28.10
C MET A 455 -51.19 -11.35 -28.72
N VAL A 456 -52.42 -10.93 -28.42
CA VAL A 456 -53.63 -11.49 -29.05
C VAL A 456 -53.68 -11.18 -30.55
N SER A 457 -53.24 -9.99 -30.95
CA SER A 457 -53.17 -9.57 -32.35
C SER A 457 -52.09 -10.31 -33.14
N GLU A 458 -50.95 -10.62 -32.53
CA GLU A 458 -49.91 -11.46 -33.10
C GLU A 458 -50.39 -12.89 -33.29
N CYS A 459 -51.10 -13.45 -32.30
CA CYS A 459 -51.72 -14.77 -32.43
C CYS A 459 -52.73 -14.80 -33.60
N LYS A 460 -53.53 -13.73 -33.77
CA LYS A 460 -54.50 -13.62 -34.87
C LYS A 460 -53.87 -13.64 -36.28
N LYS A 461 -52.60 -13.26 -36.41
CA LYS A 461 -51.86 -13.23 -37.69
C LYS A 461 -51.25 -14.60 -38.06
N LYS A 462 -51.18 -15.55 -37.13
CA LYS A 462 -50.60 -16.88 -37.39
C LYS A 462 -51.53 -17.74 -38.27
N PRO A 463 -50.99 -18.52 -39.22
CA PRO A 463 -51.78 -19.36 -40.11
C PRO A 463 -52.41 -20.57 -39.40
N GLU A 464 -51.74 -21.13 -38.38
CA GLU A 464 -52.23 -22.21 -37.53
C GLU A 464 -52.00 -21.84 -36.05
N LEU A 465 -52.99 -22.13 -35.19
CA LEU A 465 -52.95 -21.83 -33.76
C LEU A 465 -52.85 -23.11 -32.93
N SER A 466 -51.98 -23.10 -31.91
CA SER A 466 -51.84 -24.18 -30.93
C SER A 466 -52.09 -23.69 -29.51
N GLY A 467 -52.48 -24.59 -28.61
CA GLY A 467 -52.69 -24.27 -27.19
C GLY A 467 -51.46 -23.65 -26.51
N ASN A 468 -50.24 -23.98 -26.99
CA ASN A 468 -49.00 -23.43 -26.46
C ASN A 468 -48.81 -21.93 -26.77
N ASP A 469 -49.47 -21.40 -27.80
CA ASP A 469 -49.40 -19.98 -28.16
C ASP A 469 -50.09 -19.08 -27.12
N PHE A 470 -50.99 -19.64 -26.31
CA PHE A 470 -51.72 -18.92 -25.28
C PHE A 470 -50.99 -18.88 -23.92
N LEU A 471 -49.95 -19.69 -23.72
CA LEU A 471 -49.24 -19.79 -22.44
C LEU A 471 -48.59 -18.45 -22.01
N PRO A 472 -47.91 -17.69 -22.89
CA PRO A 472 -47.38 -16.37 -22.54
C PRO A 472 -48.49 -15.38 -22.15
N LEU A 473 -49.66 -15.50 -22.77
CA LEU A 473 -50.83 -14.65 -22.49
C LEU A 473 -51.39 -14.89 -21.09
N VAL A 474 -51.41 -16.16 -20.64
CA VAL A 474 -51.85 -16.53 -19.28
C VAL A 474 -50.94 -15.93 -18.21
N LEU A 475 -49.61 -16.01 -18.38
CA LEU A 475 -48.65 -15.43 -17.44
C LEU A 475 -48.82 -13.90 -17.32
N LYS A 476 -48.98 -13.21 -18.45
CA LYS A 476 -49.21 -11.76 -18.47
C LYS A 476 -50.59 -11.35 -17.95
N LEU A 477 -51.59 -12.22 -18.08
CA LEU A 477 -52.91 -12.01 -17.49
C LEU A 477 -52.85 -12.09 -15.96
N ASP A 478 -52.11 -13.06 -15.41
CA ASP A 478 -51.89 -13.18 -13.96
C ASP A 478 -51.14 -11.96 -13.39
N ASP A 479 -50.12 -11.46 -14.11
CA ASP A 479 -49.41 -10.21 -13.76
C ASP A 479 -50.38 -9.01 -13.69
N LEU A 480 -51.33 -8.92 -14.64
CA LEU A 480 -52.32 -7.84 -14.68
C LEU A 480 -53.34 -7.95 -13.54
N LEU A 481 -53.83 -9.17 -13.26
CA LEU A 481 -54.73 -9.44 -12.12
C LEU A 481 -54.07 -9.13 -10.78
N ALA A 482 -52.78 -9.41 -10.62
CA ALA A 482 -52.03 -9.05 -9.43
C ALA A 482 -51.88 -7.53 -9.30
N HIS A 483 -51.59 -6.84 -10.41
CA HIS A 483 -51.46 -5.38 -10.43
C HIS A 483 -52.77 -4.67 -10.06
N LEU A 484 -53.92 -5.10 -10.62
CA LEU A 484 -55.24 -4.54 -10.28
C LEU A 484 -55.60 -4.74 -8.80
N ARG A 485 -55.25 -5.90 -8.21
CA ARG A 485 -55.42 -6.13 -6.77
C ARG A 485 -54.60 -5.14 -5.94
N GLY A 486 -53.36 -4.86 -6.33
CA GLY A 486 -52.53 -3.84 -5.68
C GLY A 486 -53.11 -2.43 -5.81
N VAL A 487 -53.63 -2.05 -6.98
CA VAL A 487 -54.32 -0.77 -7.20
C VAL A 487 -55.54 -0.64 -6.27
N ARG A 488 -56.35 -1.70 -6.13
CA ARG A 488 -57.53 -1.71 -5.25
C ARG A 488 -57.17 -1.53 -3.79
N GLU A 489 -56.10 -2.19 -3.33
CA GLU A 489 -55.65 -2.05 -1.96
C GLU A 489 -55.21 -0.60 -1.66
N ILE A 490 -54.45 0.01 -2.57
CA ILE A 490 -54.05 1.42 -2.45
C ILE A 490 -55.27 2.35 -2.47
N ALA A 491 -56.22 2.13 -3.39
CA ALA A 491 -57.44 2.92 -3.50
C ALA A 491 -58.28 2.88 -2.20
N SER A 492 -58.42 1.70 -1.59
CA SER A 492 -59.13 1.52 -0.31
C SER A 492 -58.43 2.24 0.85
N ARG A 493 -57.09 2.22 0.90
CA ARG A 493 -56.33 2.99 1.90
C ARG A 493 -56.51 4.49 1.69
N LEU A 494 -56.48 4.95 0.44
CA LEU A 494 -56.68 6.37 0.11
C LEU A 494 -58.10 6.86 0.46
N SER A 495 -59.14 6.04 0.24
CA SER A 495 -60.51 6.37 0.63
C SER A 495 -60.67 6.47 2.14
N THR A 496 -60.11 5.53 2.91
CA THR A 496 -60.15 5.58 4.39
C THR A 496 -59.42 6.80 4.97
N LEU A 497 -58.29 7.20 4.37
CA LEU A 497 -57.55 8.41 4.74
C LEU A 497 -58.36 9.68 4.40
N ARG A 498 -59.02 9.71 3.25
CA ARG A 498 -59.86 10.84 2.83
C ARG A 498 -61.12 10.99 3.71
N GLU A 499 -61.76 9.89 4.08
CA GLU A 499 -62.89 9.86 5.03
C GLU A 499 -62.47 10.33 6.42
N SER A 500 -61.29 9.91 6.88
CA SER A 500 -60.72 10.37 8.16
C SER A 500 -60.36 11.86 8.15
N ALA A 501 -59.92 12.39 7.00
CA ALA A 501 -59.58 13.80 6.81
C ALA A 501 -60.79 14.71 6.58
N SER A 502 -61.96 14.16 6.25
CA SER A 502 -63.20 14.92 5.97
C SER A 502 -64.20 14.92 7.14
N ALA A 503 -63.84 14.36 8.30
CA ALA A 503 -64.58 14.53 9.54
C ALA A 503 -64.29 15.91 10.16
N PRO A 504 -65.30 16.73 10.53
CA PRO A 504 -65.06 17.95 11.29
C PRO A 504 -64.59 17.58 12.70
N ALA A 505 -63.48 18.17 13.14
CA ALA A 505 -62.98 18.02 14.49
C ALA A 505 -63.98 18.62 15.50
N GLY A 506 -64.57 17.77 16.35
CA GLY A 506 -65.20 18.21 17.60
C GLY A 506 -66.71 18.01 17.80
N ALA A 507 -67.27 16.84 17.46
CA ALA A 507 -68.55 16.41 18.03
C ALA A 507 -68.39 15.05 18.74
N PRO A 508 -68.93 14.86 19.96
CA PRO A 508 -68.78 13.62 20.73
C PRO A 508 -69.49 12.46 20.03
N PRO A 509 -69.07 11.20 20.27
CA PRO A 509 -69.64 10.03 19.61
C PRO A 509 -71.08 9.85 20.10
N ALA A 510 -72.05 10.20 19.23
CA ALA A 510 -73.43 9.78 19.41
C ALA A 510 -73.52 8.25 19.30
N PRO A 511 -74.41 7.59 20.06
CA PRO A 511 -74.46 6.15 20.15
C PRO A 511 -74.75 5.53 18.77
N ALA A 512 -74.01 4.46 18.47
CA ALA A 512 -74.31 3.58 17.36
C ALA A 512 -75.75 3.06 17.48
N GLY A 513 -76.57 3.27 16.43
CA GLY A 513 -77.90 2.68 16.34
C GLY A 513 -78.96 3.65 15.82
N GLY A 514 -78.94 3.91 14.52
CA GLY A 514 -80.04 4.53 13.79
C GLY A 514 -79.83 4.28 12.30
N ALA A 515 -80.56 3.31 11.76
CA ALA A 515 -80.53 2.95 10.35
C ALA A 515 -80.76 4.20 9.47
N ARG A 516 -79.77 4.63 8.69
CA ARG A 516 -80.03 5.47 7.51
C ARG A 516 -80.80 4.60 6.53
N GLY A 517 -82.09 4.88 6.36
CA GLY A 517 -82.97 4.08 5.50
C GLY A 517 -82.52 4.15 4.05
N VAL A 518 -82.85 3.11 3.27
CA VAL A 518 -82.61 3.10 1.80
C VAL A 518 -83.37 4.24 1.10
N ASP A 519 -84.30 4.90 1.78
CA ASP A 519 -85.05 6.07 1.32
C ASP A 519 -84.17 7.29 0.99
N GLU A 520 -83.07 7.52 1.73
CA GLU A 520 -82.12 8.62 1.43
C GLU A 520 -81.37 8.39 0.09
N LEU A 521 -81.36 7.16 -0.43
CA LEU A 521 -80.76 6.80 -1.71
C LEU A 521 -81.70 7.04 -2.90
N ALA A 522 -82.99 7.31 -2.67
CA ALA A 522 -83.97 7.57 -3.72
C ALA A 522 -83.49 8.62 -4.75
N PRO A 523 -83.01 9.83 -4.35
CA PRO A 523 -82.51 10.81 -5.31
C PRO A 523 -81.26 10.33 -6.08
N ALA A 524 -80.37 9.56 -5.45
CA ALA A 524 -79.18 9.02 -6.10
C ALA A 524 -79.51 7.93 -7.13
N LEU A 525 -80.46 7.04 -6.81
CA LEU A 525 -80.97 6.02 -7.74
C LEU A 525 -81.71 6.65 -8.92
N GLN A 526 -82.44 7.73 -8.68
CA GLN A 526 -83.15 8.48 -9.71
C GLN A 526 -82.16 9.18 -10.67
N ALA A 527 -81.12 9.82 -10.14
CA ALA A 527 -80.04 10.39 -10.96
C ALA A 527 -79.26 9.31 -11.75
N MET A 528 -79.06 8.12 -11.16
CA MET A 528 -78.44 6.99 -11.84
C MET A 528 -79.30 6.48 -13.00
N ALA A 529 -80.62 6.36 -12.82
CA ALA A 529 -81.55 5.97 -13.88
C ALA A 529 -81.51 6.95 -15.06
N GLU A 530 -81.50 8.26 -14.78
CA GLU A 530 -81.39 9.29 -15.82
C GLU A 530 -80.07 9.22 -16.59
N ARG A 531 -78.96 8.92 -15.90
CA ARG A 531 -77.67 8.73 -16.55
C ARG A 531 -77.65 7.48 -17.42
N LEU A 532 -78.12 6.34 -16.91
CA LEU A 532 -78.21 5.10 -17.68
C LEU A 532 -79.14 5.23 -18.91
N ALA A 533 -80.22 6.00 -18.80
CA ALA A 533 -81.09 6.34 -19.92
C ALA A 533 -80.31 7.09 -21.02
N ARG A 534 -79.49 8.08 -20.64
CA ARG A 534 -78.63 8.81 -21.60
C ARG A 534 -77.55 7.94 -22.20
N ASP A 535 -76.80 7.21 -21.38
CA ASP A 535 -75.61 6.45 -21.81
C ASP A 535 -75.98 5.31 -22.77
N HIS A 536 -77.17 4.73 -22.62
CA HIS A 536 -77.66 3.66 -23.50
C HIS A 536 -78.65 4.15 -24.57
N ALA A 537 -78.82 5.47 -24.73
CA ALA A 537 -79.75 6.08 -25.68
C ALA A 537 -81.19 5.54 -25.58
N LYS A 538 -81.69 5.34 -24.36
CA LYS A 538 -83.03 4.81 -24.04
C LYS A 538 -83.83 5.77 -23.19
N HIS A 539 -85.16 5.70 -23.24
CA HIS A 539 -86.05 6.55 -22.44
C HIS A 539 -86.88 5.72 -21.46
N PHE A 540 -86.59 5.85 -20.16
CA PHE A 540 -87.38 5.23 -19.09
C PHE A 540 -87.40 6.10 -17.82
N ARG A 541 -88.42 5.89 -16.97
CA ARG A 541 -88.55 6.51 -15.65
C ARG A 541 -88.50 5.46 -14.56
N LEU A 542 -87.83 5.81 -13.46
CA LEU A 542 -87.77 4.99 -12.25
C LEU A 542 -88.86 5.42 -11.27
N LYS A 543 -89.65 4.46 -10.77
CA LYS A 543 -90.61 4.63 -9.67
C LYS A 543 -90.15 3.83 -8.47
N LEU A 544 -89.97 4.52 -7.34
CA LEU A 544 -89.50 3.93 -6.08
C LEU A 544 -90.63 3.98 -5.04
N ALA A 545 -90.82 2.89 -4.29
CA ALA A 545 -91.78 2.82 -3.20
C ALA A 545 -91.28 1.88 -2.08
N GLY A 546 -91.59 2.19 -0.82
CA GLY A 546 -91.34 1.31 0.34
C GLY A 546 -89.87 1.10 0.76
N LEU A 547 -88.91 1.80 0.14
CA LEU A 547 -87.47 1.66 0.45
C LEU A 547 -87.11 2.08 1.89
N GLY A 548 -87.91 2.95 2.53
CA GLY A 548 -87.75 3.31 3.94
C GLY A 548 -88.02 2.17 4.92
N GLU A 549 -88.68 1.09 4.50
CA GLU A 549 -89.05 -0.05 5.35
C GLU A 549 -87.99 -1.17 5.37
N VAL A 550 -86.88 -0.99 4.65
CA VAL A 550 -85.80 -1.98 4.56
C VAL A 550 -85.04 -2.08 5.89
N PRO A 551 -84.92 -3.28 6.51
CA PRO A 551 -84.15 -3.44 7.73
C PRO A 551 -82.65 -3.15 7.55
N ALA A 552 -82.03 -2.50 8.54
CA ALA A 552 -80.60 -2.14 8.51
C ALA A 552 -79.63 -3.28 8.10
N PRO A 553 -79.79 -4.54 8.56
CA PRO A 553 -78.88 -5.62 8.17
C PRO A 553 -78.88 -5.91 6.65
N TYR A 554 -79.98 -5.59 5.96
CA TYR A 554 -80.17 -5.91 4.54
C TYR A 554 -80.02 -4.68 3.63
N ALA A 555 -79.83 -3.48 4.19
CA ALA A 555 -79.79 -2.23 3.43
C ALA A 555 -78.71 -2.22 2.32
N ALA A 556 -77.51 -2.72 2.62
CA ALA A 556 -76.42 -2.81 1.64
C ALA A 556 -76.73 -3.81 0.52
N ALA A 557 -77.19 -5.01 0.87
CA ALA A 557 -77.52 -6.05 -0.12
C ALA A 557 -78.69 -5.64 -1.03
N VAL A 558 -79.74 -5.03 -0.46
CA VAL A 558 -80.89 -4.53 -1.23
C VAL A 558 -80.46 -3.40 -2.17
N LYS A 559 -79.60 -2.49 -1.71
CA LYS A 559 -79.04 -1.42 -2.57
C LYS A 559 -78.29 -2.00 -3.77
N ASP A 560 -77.37 -2.94 -3.54
CA ASP A 560 -76.57 -3.53 -4.61
C ASP A 560 -77.44 -4.29 -5.62
N CYS A 561 -78.46 -5.01 -5.14
CA CYS A 561 -79.46 -5.67 -5.99
C CYS A 561 -80.22 -4.66 -6.86
N ILE A 562 -80.72 -3.56 -6.29
CA ILE A 562 -81.46 -2.53 -7.05
C ILE A 562 -80.57 -1.90 -8.12
N ILE A 563 -79.32 -1.58 -7.80
CA ILE A 563 -78.35 -1.02 -8.75
C ILE A 563 -78.12 -1.98 -9.92
N GLN A 564 -77.90 -3.25 -9.63
CA GLN A 564 -77.65 -4.26 -10.66
C GLN A 564 -78.89 -4.50 -11.54
N MET A 565 -80.09 -4.58 -10.94
CA MET A 565 -81.33 -4.76 -11.69
C MET A 565 -81.65 -3.53 -12.56
N LEU A 566 -81.43 -2.32 -12.05
CA LEU A 566 -81.59 -1.08 -12.82
C LEU A 566 -80.64 -1.03 -14.02
N ARG A 567 -79.39 -1.49 -13.86
CA ARG A 567 -78.44 -1.65 -14.98
C ARG A 567 -78.95 -2.68 -15.97
N ASN A 568 -79.41 -3.84 -15.53
CA ASN A 568 -79.92 -4.88 -16.43
C ASN A 568 -81.13 -4.39 -17.24
N SER A 569 -82.07 -3.70 -16.61
CA SER A 569 -83.22 -3.13 -17.33
C SER A 569 -82.80 -2.01 -18.28
N ALA A 570 -81.81 -1.18 -17.93
CA ALA A 570 -81.30 -0.15 -18.84
C ALA A 570 -80.53 -0.76 -20.03
N VAL A 571 -79.68 -1.75 -19.83
CA VAL A 571 -78.85 -2.34 -20.90
C VAL A 571 -79.67 -3.30 -21.78
N HIS A 572 -80.47 -4.17 -21.17
CA HIS A 572 -81.11 -5.31 -21.84
C HIS A 572 -82.63 -5.31 -21.78
N GLY A 573 -83.26 -4.75 -20.74
CA GLY A 573 -84.72 -4.81 -20.56
C GLY A 573 -85.50 -3.83 -21.44
N ILE A 574 -85.33 -2.52 -21.20
CA ILE A 574 -86.02 -1.44 -21.91
C ILE A 574 -85.52 -1.34 -23.35
N GLU A 575 -86.44 -1.27 -24.31
CA GLU A 575 -86.11 -1.09 -25.73
C GLU A 575 -85.78 0.38 -26.08
N THR A 576 -85.17 0.64 -27.24
CA THR A 576 -84.97 2.02 -27.71
C THR A 576 -86.31 2.68 -28.06
N PRO A 577 -86.39 4.03 -28.07
CA PRO A 577 -87.62 4.74 -28.39
C PRO A 577 -88.23 4.37 -29.75
N GLU A 578 -87.39 4.05 -30.76
CA GLU A 578 -87.89 3.60 -32.07
C GLU A 578 -88.48 2.19 -32.01
N ALA A 579 -87.78 1.24 -31.37
CA ALA A 579 -88.24 -0.13 -31.23
C ALA A 579 -89.54 -0.23 -30.41
N ARG A 580 -89.67 0.63 -29.38
CA ARG A 580 -90.83 0.68 -28.50
C ARG A 580 -92.09 1.23 -29.21
N ARG A 581 -91.92 2.26 -30.06
CA ARG A 581 -92.99 2.78 -30.94
C ARG A 581 -93.43 1.75 -31.98
N ALA A 582 -92.50 0.98 -32.56
CA ALA A 582 -92.82 -0.08 -33.51
C ALA A 582 -93.69 -1.19 -32.87
N LEU A 583 -93.52 -1.44 -31.58
CA LEU A 583 -94.30 -2.39 -30.79
C LEU A 583 -95.57 -1.78 -30.15
N SER A 584 -95.94 -0.54 -30.50
CA SER A 584 -97.09 0.19 -29.93
C SER A 584 -97.06 0.35 -28.40
N LYS A 585 -95.87 0.35 -27.79
CA LYS A 585 -95.67 0.56 -26.35
C LYS A 585 -95.50 2.05 -26.03
N GLN A 586 -95.86 2.46 -24.81
CA GLN A 586 -95.75 3.86 -24.36
C GLN A 586 -94.28 4.26 -24.10
N ASP A 587 -93.92 5.50 -24.44
CA ASP A 587 -92.63 6.15 -24.16
C ASP A 587 -92.88 7.32 -23.18
N PRO A 588 -92.20 7.40 -22.03
CA PRO A 588 -91.08 6.57 -21.58
C PRO A 588 -91.49 5.23 -20.95
N GLY A 589 -90.60 4.24 -21.04
CA GLY A 589 -90.72 2.98 -20.30
C GLY A 589 -90.67 3.20 -18.79
N VAL A 590 -91.13 2.22 -18.02
CA VAL A 590 -91.27 2.33 -16.56
C VAL A 590 -90.55 1.18 -15.89
N VAL A 591 -89.61 1.52 -15.01
CA VAL A 591 -88.98 0.60 -14.08
C VAL A 591 -89.52 0.90 -12.69
N ARG A 592 -90.11 -0.09 -12.03
CA ARG A 592 -90.70 0.01 -10.70
C ARG A 592 -89.91 -0.83 -9.71
N VAL A 593 -89.54 -0.20 -8.61
CA VAL A 593 -88.90 -0.87 -7.47
C VAL A 593 -89.74 -0.61 -6.24
N GLU A 594 -90.21 -1.67 -5.62
CA GLU A 594 -91.09 -1.62 -4.48
C GLU A 594 -90.64 -2.61 -3.42
N PHE A 595 -90.45 -2.14 -2.19
CA PHE A 595 -90.17 -3.00 -1.05
C PHE A 595 -91.41 -3.08 -0.16
N ARG A 596 -91.85 -4.29 0.18
CA ARG A 596 -93.05 -4.53 0.99
C ARG A 596 -92.74 -5.46 2.15
N LYS A 597 -93.31 -5.15 3.31
CA LYS A 597 -93.31 -6.05 4.47
C LYS A 597 -94.60 -6.89 4.46
N SER A 598 -94.46 -8.21 4.38
CA SER A 598 -95.57 -9.18 4.46
C SER A 598 -95.56 -9.90 5.81
N ALA A 599 -96.64 -10.59 6.16
CA ALA A 599 -96.75 -11.33 7.43
C ALA A 599 -95.68 -12.44 7.57
N ASP A 600 -95.22 -13.01 6.45
CA ASP A 600 -94.23 -14.09 6.39
C ASP A 600 -92.80 -13.62 6.03
N GLY A 601 -92.53 -12.31 5.95
CA GLY A 601 -91.19 -11.80 5.67
C GLY A 601 -91.12 -10.45 4.93
N PHE A 602 -90.04 -10.27 4.16
CA PHE A 602 -89.80 -9.08 3.35
C PHE A 602 -89.80 -9.45 1.86
N GLU A 603 -90.42 -8.62 1.04
CA GLU A 603 -90.51 -8.81 -0.41
C GLU A 603 -89.93 -7.58 -1.12
N LEU A 604 -88.94 -7.80 -1.99
CA LEU A 604 -88.43 -6.78 -2.91
C LEU A 604 -88.95 -7.10 -4.31
N VAL A 605 -89.81 -6.24 -4.82
CA VAL A 605 -90.39 -6.35 -6.17
C VAL A 605 -89.66 -5.39 -7.08
N PHE A 606 -89.09 -5.93 -8.15
CA PHE A 606 -88.48 -5.16 -9.22
C PHE A 606 -89.15 -5.55 -10.53
N GLU A 607 -89.64 -4.56 -11.27
CA GLU A 607 -90.40 -4.77 -12.50
C GLU A 607 -89.99 -3.74 -13.55
N ASP A 608 -89.82 -4.20 -14.79
CA ASP A 608 -89.70 -3.33 -15.94
C ASP A 608 -90.73 -3.73 -17.02
N ASP A 609 -91.21 -2.74 -17.76
CA ASP A 609 -92.17 -2.92 -18.85
C ASP A 609 -91.47 -3.04 -20.23
N GLY A 610 -90.24 -3.55 -20.23
CA GLY A 610 -89.39 -3.72 -21.41
C GLY A 610 -89.74 -4.92 -22.28
N ALA A 611 -88.74 -5.47 -22.95
CA ALA A 611 -88.87 -6.64 -23.83
C ALA A 611 -89.06 -7.95 -23.06
N GLY A 612 -88.86 -7.94 -21.73
CA GLY A 612 -88.88 -9.13 -20.89
C GLY A 612 -87.74 -10.09 -21.21
N ILE A 613 -87.83 -11.30 -20.65
CA ILE A 613 -86.82 -12.35 -20.83
C ILE A 613 -87.21 -13.21 -22.04
N SER A 614 -86.35 -13.28 -23.06
CA SER A 614 -86.55 -14.19 -24.21
C SER A 614 -86.30 -15.65 -23.80
N PRO A 615 -87.31 -16.55 -23.87
CA PRO A 615 -87.14 -17.96 -23.51
C PRO A 615 -86.18 -18.71 -24.42
N GLU A 616 -86.10 -18.29 -25.69
CA GLU A 616 -85.20 -18.88 -26.70
C GLU A 616 -83.75 -18.51 -26.44
N ALA A 617 -83.48 -17.24 -26.10
CA ALA A 617 -82.14 -16.78 -25.72
C ALA A 617 -81.67 -17.43 -24.41
N LEU A 618 -82.58 -17.61 -23.43
CA LEU A 618 -82.26 -18.25 -22.16
C LEU A 618 -81.92 -19.73 -22.33
N ARG A 619 -82.64 -20.46 -23.19
CA ARG A 619 -82.32 -21.86 -23.55
C ARG A 619 -80.98 -21.98 -24.26
N ALA A 620 -80.66 -21.06 -25.17
CA ALA A 620 -79.41 -21.08 -25.90
C ALA A 620 -78.17 -20.74 -25.03
N ALA A 621 -78.36 -20.05 -23.91
CA ALA A 621 -77.29 -19.72 -22.95
C ALA A 621 -77.11 -20.78 -21.84
N ALA A 622 -78.09 -21.66 -21.64
CA ALA A 622 -78.07 -22.70 -20.60
C ALA A 622 -77.59 -24.08 -21.12
N VAL A 623 -77.36 -24.20 -22.43
CA VAL A 623 -76.76 -25.35 -23.14
C VAL A 623 -75.38 -24.93 -23.60
#